data_AF-A0A521IM35-F1
#
_entry.id   AF-A0A521IM35-F1
#
_cell.length_a   1.000
_cell.length_b   1.000
_cell.length_c   1.000
_cell.angle_alpha   90.00
_cell.angle_beta   90.00
_cell.angle_gamma   90.00
#
_symmetry.space_group_name_H-M   'P 1'
#
loop_
_entity.id
_entity.type
_entity.pdbx_description
1 polymer ?
#
loop_
_entity_poly.entity_id
_entity_poly.type
_entity_poly.pdbx_seq_one_letter_code
_entity_poly.pdbx_strand_id
1 'polypeptide(L)'
;MWQCNKKFENGKKGNKCSTPHLFEREIKEAFIKAFNLLCQKKNSVLNNCKDFITILNNTKELDEKIMVQETEVKVLINIARNLVEENATTALDQEDYKNRYAKIEKKFKEEQDKLDELLKERERKRVQKNSIKLFMKAYKEMPEILKEWSLEVWITIIDHAIVYSDGKMKFIFKSGDEIKV
;
A
#
# COMPACT_ATOMS: atom_id res chain seq x y z
N MET A 1 33.37 -10.94 23.27
CA MET A 1 33.45 -9.50 23.60
C MET A 1 33.57 -8.73 22.28
N TRP A 2 32.73 -7.72 22.09
CA TRP A 2 32.65 -6.90 20.89
C TRP A 2 33.19 -5.50 21.19
N GLN A 3 33.99 -4.95 20.28
CA GLN A 3 34.55 -3.61 20.42
C GLN A 3 34.84 -3.00 19.06
N CYS A 4 34.89 -1.68 18.99
CA CYS A 4 35.22 -0.98 17.75
C CYS A 4 36.63 -1.33 17.27
N ASN A 5 36.77 -1.68 15.98
CA ASN A 5 38.05 -2.01 15.37
C ASN A 5 39.08 -0.86 15.48
N LYS A 6 38.61 0.40 15.48
CA LYS A 6 39.47 1.58 15.66
C LYS A 6 40.18 1.65 17.02
N LYS A 7 39.80 0.82 18.00
CA LYS A 7 40.55 0.70 19.26
C LYS A 7 41.87 -0.05 19.11
N PHE A 8 42.00 -0.88 18.09
CA PHE A 8 43.24 -1.63 17.78
C PHE A 8 44.18 -0.87 16.85
N GLU A 9 43.72 0.22 16.22
CA GLU A 9 44.56 1.09 15.41
C GLU A 9 45.55 1.82 16.34
N ASN A 10 46.84 1.50 16.19
CA ASN A 10 47.93 2.03 17.01
C ASN A 10 47.80 3.54 17.25
N GLY A 11 47.90 3.96 18.53
CA GLY A 11 47.61 5.31 19.04
C GLY A 11 48.52 6.45 18.55
N LYS A 12 49.11 6.34 17.36
CA LYS A 12 49.95 7.37 16.73
C LYS A 12 49.21 8.29 15.75
N LYS A 13 47.91 8.07 15.45
CA LYS A 13 47.18 8.84 14.41
C LYS A 13 45.76 9.32 14.76
N GLY A 14 45.32 9.29 16.03
CA GLY A 14 44.04 9.93 16.40
C GLY A 14 43.46 9.48 17.73
N ASN A 15 42.42 10.20 18.18
CA ASN A 15 41.66 9.89 19.39
C ASN A 15 41.10 8.47 19.32
N LYS A 16 41.45 7.64 20.31
CA LYS A 16 40.93 6.27 20.45
C LYS A 16 39.40 6.33 20.53
N CYS A 17 38.72 5.42 19.83
CA CYS A 17 37.27 5.32 19.87
C CYS A 17 36.80 5.13 21.32
N SER A 18 35.89 6.00 21.77
CA SER A 18 35.40 6.06 23.16
C SER A 18 34.20 5.13 23.44
N THR A 19 33.71 4.39 22.44
CA THR A 19 32.61 3.44 22.64
C THR A 19 33.00 2.34 23.63
N PRO A 20 32.07 1.84 24.46
CA PRO A 20 32.40 0.79 25.43
C PRO A 20 32.70 -0.55 24.74
N HIS A 21 33.19 -1.51 25.52
CA HIS A 21 33.21 -2.91 25.11
C HIS A 21 31.83 -3.52 25.41
N LEU A 22 31.31 -4.33 24.51
CA LEU A 22 30.01 -4.95 24.64
C LEU A 22 30.14 -6.47 24.76
N PHE A 23 29.33 -7.07 25.61
CA PHE A 23 29.11 -8.50 25.64
C PHE A 23 27.98 -8.87 24.68
N GLU A 24 28.07 -10.07 24.12
CA GLU A 24 27.03 -10.58 23.21
C GLU A 24 25.65 -10.58 23.87
N ARG A 25 25.59 -10.91 25.17
CA ARG A 25 24.36 -10.86 25.97
C ARG A 25 23.71 -9.47 25.94
N GLU A 26 24.49 -8.41 26.14
CA GLU A 26 23.98 -7.04 26.17
C GLU A 26 23.38 -6.63 24.82
N ILE A 27 24.04 -6.99 23.72
CA ILE A 27 23.56 -6.74 22.36
C ILE A 27 22.22 -7.47 22.12
N LYS A 28 22.15 -8.75 22.51
CA LYS A 28 20.94 -9.57 22.37
C LYS A 28 19.77 -9.01 23.19
N GLU A 29 20.00 -8.64 24.45
CA GLU A 29 18.99 -8.03 25.32
C GLU A 29 18.53 -6.67 24.80
N ALA A 30 19.45 -5.83 24.34
CA ALA A 30 19.15 -4.53 23.74
C ALA A 30 18.28 -4.69 22.47
N PHE A 31 18.60 -5.67 21.63
CA PHE A 31 17.79 -5.98 20.45
C PHE A 31 16.39 -6.46 20.80
N ILE A 32 16.24 -7.35 21.78
CA ILE A 32 14.92 -7.80 22.23
C ILE A 32 14.07 -6.59 22.67
N LYS A 33 14.66 -5.67 23.44
CA LYS A 33 13.99 -4.42 23.83
C LYS A 33 13.60 -3.59 22.62
N ALA A 34 14.52 -3.37 21.67
CA ALA A 34 14.26 -2.59 20.48
C ALA A 34 13.16 -3.22 19.61
N PHE A 35 13.18 -4.54 19.41
CA PHE A 35 12.13 -5.28 18.70
C PHE A 35 10.77 -5.13 19.37
N ASN A 36 10.71 -5.27 20.69
CA ASN A 36 9.45 -5.14 21.42
C ASN A 36 8.90 -3.71 21.36
N LEU A 37 9.77 -2.69 21.36
CA LEU A 37 9.37 -1.30 21.10
C LEU A 37 8.84 -1.09 19.66
N LEU A 38 9.42 -1.78 18.67
CA LEU A 38 8.88 -1.78 17.30
C LEU A 38 7.47 -2.37 17.28
N CYS A 39 7.28 -3.51 17.94
CA CYS A 39 5.99 -4.18 18.02
C CYS A 39 4.94 -3.37 18.80
N GLN A 40 5.32 -2.44 19.70
CA GLN A 40 4.34 -1.52 20.30
C GLN A 40 3.65 -0.63 19.26
N LYS A 41 4.32 -0.28 18.15
CA LYS A 41 3.74 0.46 17.03
C LYS A 41 2.86 -0.42 16.12
N LYS A 42 2.88 -1.75 16.30
CA LYS A 42 2.12 -2.70 15.47
C LYS A 42 0.63 -2.35 15.45
N ASN A 43 0.07 -2.00 16.60
CA ASN A 43 -1.34 -1.62 16.72
C ASN A 43 -1.67 -0.31 16.00
N SER A 44 -0.78 0.69 16.04
CA SER A 44 -1.03 1.95 15.33
C SER A 44 -0.96 1.76 13.81
N VAL A 45 0.00 0.97 13.30
CA VAL A 45 0.08 0.61 11.88
C VAL A 45 -1.19 -0.13 11.43
N LEU A 46 -1.64 -1.13 12.20
CA LEU A 46 -2.87 -1.86 11.90
C LEU A 46 -4.11 -0.98 11.94
N ASN A 47 -4.17 -0.01 12.86
CA ASN A 47 -5.29 0.93 12.93
C ASN A 47 -5.29 1.88 11.72
N ASN A 48 -4.14 2.43 11.34
CA ASN A 48 -4.03 3.25 10.13
C ASN A 48 -4.48 2.47 8.88
N CYS A 49 -4.11 1.19 8.76
CA CYS A 49 -4.58 0.33 7.67
C CYS A 49 -6.11 0.15 7.69
N LYS A 50 -6.74 0.03 8.87
CA LYS A 50 -8.22 -0.02 8.97
C LYS A 50 -8.84 1.29 8.51
N ASP A 51 -8.26 2.43 8.86
CA ASP A 51 -8.74 3.75 8.44
C ASP A 51 -8.67 3.90 6.91
N PHE A 52 -7.56 3.48 6.30
CA PHE A 52 -7.46 3.43 4.84
C PHE A 52 -8.48 2.48 4.20
N ILE A 53 -8.73 1.30 4.79
CA ILE A 53 -9.78 0.40 4.32
C ILE A 53 -11.17 1.07 4.39
N THR A 54 -11.46 1.81 5.46
CA THR A 54 -12.73 2.54 5.61
C THR A 54 -12.89 3.59 4.52
N ILE A 55 -11.84 4.34 4.21
CA ILE A 55 -11.83 5.33 3.11
C ILE A 55 -12.06 4.63 1.77
N LEU A 56 -11.36 3.52 1.50
CA LEU A 56 -11.50 2.76 0.25
C LEU A 56 -12.87 2.07 0.11
N ASN A 57 -13.54 1.77 1.23
CA ASN A 57 -14.89 1.19 1.25
C ASN A 57 -15.99 2.22 1.02
N ASN A 58 -15.70 3.51 1.16
CA ASN A 58 -16.69 4.54 0.87
C ASN A 58 -16.85 4.72 -0.65
N THR A 59 -17.57 3.78 -1.27
CA THR A 59 -17.81 3.74 -2.73
C THR A 59 -19.22 4.19 -3.12
N LYS A 60 -20.06 4.61 -2.16
CA LYS A 60 -21.48 4.92 -2.41
C LYS A 60 -21.68 5.89 -3.59
N GLU A 61 -20.99 7.02 -3.57
CA GLU A 61 -21.07 8.03 -4.65
C GLU A 61 -20.57 7.49 -5.99
N LEU A 62 -19.51 6.68 -5.97
CA LEU A 62 -18.96 6.04 -7.17
C LEU A 62 -19.95 5.02 -7.75
N ASP A 63 -20.58 4.22 -6.90
CA ASP A 63 -21.58 3.23 -7.30
C ASP A 63 -22.85 3.89 -7.85
N GLU A 64 -23.28 5.02 -7.26
CA GLU A 64 -24.38 5.84 -7.79
C GLU A 64 -24.05 6.39 -9.18
N LYS A 65 -22.85 6.97 -9.38
CA LYS A 65 -22.39 7.46 -10.68
C LYS A 65 -22.35 6.34 -11.73
N ILE A 66 -21.86 5.15 -11.37
CA ILE A 66 -21.84 3.98 -12.26
C ILE A 66 -23.28 3.61 -12.67
N MET A 67 -24.23 3.55 -11.73
CA MET A 67 -25.62 3.22 -12.06
C MET A 67 -26.26 4.23 -13.01
N VAL A 68 -26.03 5.53 -12.80
CA VAL A 68 -26.52 6.57 -13.72
C VAL A 68 -25.91 6.38 -15.11
N GLN A 69 -24.59 6.22 -15.18
CA GLN A 69 -23.86 6.08 -16.43
C GLN A 69 -24.26 4.80 -17.21
N GLU A 70 -24.44 3.67 -16.52
CA GLU A 70 -24.96 2.43 -17.11
C GLU A 70 -26.37 2.63 -17.69
N THR A 71 -27.20 3.45 -17.04
CA THR A 71 -28.55 3.77 -17.52
C THR A 71 -28.50 4.59 -18.79
N GLU A 72 -27.64 5.62 -18.85
CA GLU A 72 -27.45 6.43 -20.05
C GLU A 72 -26.97 5.61 -21.25
N VAL A 73 -25.97 4.74 -21.03
CA VAL A 73 -25.47 3.80 -22.05
C VAL A 73 -26.60 2.87 -22.53
N LYS A 74 -27.40 2.29 -21.62
CA LYS A 74 -28.55 1.44 -21.99
C LYS A 74 -29.60 2.17 -22.80
N VAL A 75 -29.90 3.42 -22.46
CA VAL A 75 -30.83 4.27 -23.21
C VAL A 75 -30.32 4.49 -24.63
N LEU A 76 -29.04 4.81 -24.81
CA LEU A 76 -28.43 5.01 -26.13
C LEU A 76 -28.46 3.73 -26.99
N ILE A 77 -28.19 2.57 -26.40
CA ILE A 77 -28.33 1.27 -27.06
C ILE A 77 -29.77 1.06 -27.54
N ASN A 78 -30.75 1.41 -26.71
CA ASN A 78 -32.16 1.24 -27.08
C ASN A 78 -32.59 2.20 -28.20
N ILE A 79 -32.13 3.46 -28.16
CA ILE A 79 -32.38 4.42 -29.24
C ILE A 79 -31.75 3.94 -30.55
N ALA A 80 -30.51 3.43 -30.51
CA ALA A 80 -29.84 2.87 -31.68
C ALA A 80 -30.62 1.69 -32.27
N ARG A 81 -31.10 0.77 -31.42
CA ARG A 81 -31.91 -0.38 -31.84
C ARG A 81 -33.21 0.07 -32.53
N ASN A 82 -33.94 0.99 -31.91
CA ASN A 82 -35.19 1.52 -32.47
C ASN A 82 -34.95 2.19 -33.84
N LEU A 83 -33.86 2.95 -33.99
CA LEU A 83 -33.53 3.60 -35.26
C LEU A 83 -33.22 2.59 -36.38
N VAL A 84 -32.55 1.48 -36.04
CA VAL A 84 -32.29 0.37 -36.99
C VAL A 84 -33.58 -0.34 -37.38
N GLU A 85 -34.46 -0.63 -36.41
CA GLU A 85 -35.77 -1.26 -36.67
C GLU A 85 -36.67 -0.38 -37.54
N GLU A 86 -36.69 0.93 -37.30
CA GLU A 86 -37.45 1.90 -38.10
C GLU A 86 -36.96 1.92 -39.55
N ASN A 87 -35.64 1.98 -39.77
CA ASN A 87 -35.04 1.94 -41.11
C ASN A 87 -35.29 0.61 -41.84
N ALA A 88 -35.46 -0.49 -41.11
CA ALA A 88 -35.75 -1.80 -41.68
C ALA A 88 -37.24 -1.97 -42.07
N THR A 89 -38.14 -1.28 -41.39
CA THR A 89 -39.59 -1.44 -41.57
C THR A 89 -40.23 -0.31 -42.38
N THR A 90 -39.58 0.86 -42.45
CA THR A 90 -40.09 2.07 -43.10
C THR A 90 -39.02 2.64 -44.03
N ALA A 91 -39.44 3.14 -45.20
CA ALA A 91 -38.53 3.84 -46.10
C ALA A 91 -38.14 5.21 -45.50
N LEU A 92 -36.91 5.30 -44.98
CA LEU A 92 -36.33 6.53 -44.44
C LEU A 92 -35.39 7.21 -45.45
N ASP A 93 -35.25 8.52 -45.33
CA ASP A 93 -34.16 9.24 -46.00
C ASP A 93 -32.81 8.73 -45.48
N GLN A 94 -31.97 8.26 -46.40
CA GLN A 94 -30.74 7.55 -46.03
C GLN A 94 -29.66 8.49 -45.49
N GLU A 95 -29.70 9.77 -45.86
CA GLU A 95 -28.75 10.76 -45.35
C GLU A 95 -29.13 11.20 -43.93
N ASP A 96 -30.41 11.43 -43.67
CA ASP A 96 -30.92 11.71 -42.33
C ASP A 96 -30.70 10.53 -41.36
N TYR A 97 -30.98 9.30 -41.79
CA TYR A 97 -30.70 8.09 -40.99
C TYR A 97 -29.22 8.00 -40.58
N LYS A 98 -28.29 8.14 -41.53
CA LYS A 98 -26.84 8.11 -41.25
C LYS A 98 -26.44 9.19 -40.27
N ASN A 99 -26.95 10.41 -40.44
CA ASN A 99 -26.65 11.53 -39.57
C ASN A 99 -27.18 11.33 -38.14
N ARG A 100 -28.38 10.76 -37.98
CA ARG A 100 -28.93 10.39 -36.66
C ARG A 100 -28.13 9.28 -36.01
N TYR A 101 -27.80 8.23 -36.76
CA TYR A 101 -27.03 7.10 -36.26
C TYR A 101 -25.64 7.54 -35.80
N ALA A 102 -24.92 8.33 -36.61
CA ALA A 102 -23.60 8.85 -36.25
C ALA A 102 -23.60 9.71 -34.98
N LYS A 103 -24.67 10.48 -34.75
CA LYS A 103 -24.84 11.25 -33.49
C LYS A 103 -25.01 10.33 -32.27
N ILE A 104 -25.77 9.24 -32.41
CA ILE A 104 -25.96 8.26 -31.34
C ILE A 104 -24.65 7.52 -31.07
N GLU A 105 -23.94 7.09 -32.11
CA GLU A 105 -22.66 6.39 -32.00
C GLU A 105 -21.61 7.26 -31.27
N LYS A 106 -21.51 8.54 -31.63
CA LYS A 106 -20.62 9.48 -30.95
C LYS A 106 -20.96 9.61 -29.45
N LYS A 107 -22.23 9.85 -29.12
CA LYS A 107 -22.68 9.94 -27.73
C LYS A 107 -22.47 8.64 -26.97
N PHE A 108 -22.74 7.50 -27.58
CA PHE A 108 -22.53 6.19 -26.99
C PHE A 108 -21.08 6.00 -26.59
N LYS A 109 -20.15 6.34 -27.49
CA LYS A 109 -18.72 6.26 -27.20
C LYS A 109 -18.33 7.16 -26.04
N GLU A 110 -18.78 8.42 -26.04
CA GLU A 110 -18.50 9.36 -24.95
C GLU A 110 -19.02 8.87 -23.58
N GLU A 111 -20.24 8.33 -23.54
CA GLU A 111 -20.83 7.82 -22.30
C GLU A 111 -20.23 6.46 -21.86
N GLN A 112 -19.81 5.63 -22.82
CA GLN A 112 -19.11 4.38 -22.52
C GLN A 112 -17.72 4.64 -21.95
N ASP A 113 -16.98 5.61 -22.50
CA ASP A 113 -15.65 5.99 -21.99
C ASP A 113 -15.75 6.49 -20.53
N LYS A 114 -16.78 7.27 -20.20
CA LYS A 114 -17.04 7.69 -18.80
C LYS A 114 -17.35 6.50 -17.90
N LEU A 115 -18.17 5.55 -18.36
CA LEU A 115 -18.48 4.33 -17.61
C LEU A 115 -17.22 3.53 -17.31
N ASP A 116 -16.38 3.34 -18.33
CA ASP A 116 -15.14 2.57 -18.22
C ASP A 116 -14.18 3.19 -17.20
N GLU A 117 -14.06 4.52 -17.16
CA GLU A 117 -13.23 5.20 -16.15
C GLU A 117 -13.77 5.02 -14.73
N LEU A 118 -15.08 5.12 -14.52
CA LEU A 118 -15.68 4.87 -13.20
C LEU A 118 -15.46 3.41 -12.75
N LEU A 119 -15.60 2.45 -13.67
CA LEU A 119 -15.35 1.04 -13.40
C LEU A 119 -13.87 0.76 -13.06
N LYS A 120 -12.94 1.40 -13.77
CA LYS A 120 -11.50 1.34 -13.47
C LYS A 120 -11.19 1.90 -12.08
N GLU A 121 -11.80 3.01 -11.69
CA GLU A 121 -11.62 3.57 -10.36
C GLU A 121 -12.12 2.60 -9.27
N ARG A 122 -13.30 2.00 -9.47
CA ARG A 122 -13.86 1.02 -8.54
C ARG A 122 -12.93 -0.18 -8.38
N GLU A 123 -12.39 -0.67 -9.49
CA GLU A 123 -11.45 -1.78 -9.49
C GLU A 123 -10.13 -1.42 -8.79
N ARG A 124 -9.61 -0.22 -9.03
CA ARG A 124 -8.42 0.29 -8.34
C ARG A 124 -8.61 0.30 -6.81
N LYS A 125 -9.75 0.82 -6.32
CA LYS A 125 -10.08 0.81 -4.88
C LYS A 125 -10.16 -0.61 -4.34
N ARG A 126 -10.78 -1.54 -5.09
CA ARG A 126 -10.89 -2.96 -4.72
C ARG A 126 -9.52 -3.63 -4.58
N VAL A 127 -8.64 -3.44 -5.57
CA VAL A 127 -7.28 -3.99 -5.57
C VAL A 127 -6.47 -3.46 -4.40
N GLN A 128 -6.49 -2.14 -4.17
CA GLN A 128 -5.78 -1.52 -3.04
C GLN A 128 -6.26 -2.05 -1.70
N LYS A 129 -7.57 -2.15 -1.50
CA LYS A 129 -8.17 -2.71 -0.28
C LYS A 129 -7.71 -4.15 -0.04
N ASN A 130 -7.68 -4.99 -1.08
CA ASN A 130 -7.22 -6.37 -0.95
C ASN A 130 -5.74 -6.45 -0.60
N SER A 131 -4.91 -5.62 -1.22
CA SER A 131 -3.49 -5.51 -0.90
C SER A 131 -3.27 -5.14 0.57
N ILE A 132 -4.00 -4.15 1.09
CA ILE A 132 -3.91 -3.75 2.50
C ILE A 132 -4.36 -4.88 3.43
N LYS A 133 -5.45 -5.59 3.09
CA LYS A 133 -5.92 -6.75 3.88
C LYS A 133 -4.88 -7.88 3.95
N LEU A 134 -4.23 -8.19 2.82
CA LEU A 134 -3.17 -9.19 2.77
C LEU A 134 -1.97 -8.77 3.63
N PHE A 135 -1.54 -7.52 3.50
CA PHE A 135 -0.50 -6.95 4.35
C PHE A 135 -0.86 -7.06 5.84
N MET A 136 -2.06 -6.63 6.24
CA MET A 136 -2.51 -6.71 7.62
C MET A 136 -2.53 -8.15 8.16
N LYS A 137 -2.89 -9.14 7.33
CA LYS A 137 -2.87 -10.55 7.73
C LYS A 137 -1.44 -11.00 8.05
N ALA A 138 -0.52 -10.80 7.11
CA ALA A 138 0.89 -11.15 7.29
C ALA A 138 1.52 -10.39 8.49
N TYR A 139 1.19 -9.11 8.63
CA TYR A 139 1.70 -8.28 9.71
C TYR A 139 1.18 -8.71 11.08
N LYS A 140 -0.06 -9.22 11.18
CA LYS A 140 -0.61 -9.77 12.43
C LYS A 140 0.10 -11.06 12.87
N GLU A 141 0.47 -11.91 11.91
CA GLU A 141 1.16 -13.19 12.18
C GLU A 141 2.59 -12.99 12.73
N MET A 142 3.18 -11.80 12.61
CA MET A 142 4.47 -11.49 13.25
C MET A 142 4.38 -11.56 14.78
N PRO A 143 5.40 -12.09 15.49
CA PRO A 143 5.42 -12.14 16.94
C PRO A 143 5.20 -10.77 17.59
N GLU A 144 4.27 -10.67 18.55
CA GLU A 144 4.01 -9.41 19.26
C GLU A 144 5.11 -9.04 20.25
N ILE A 145 5.76 -10.06 20.81
CA ILE A 145 6.86 -9.91 21.76
C ILE A 145 7.86 -11.01 21.45
N LEU A 146 9.13 -10.61 21.37
CA LEU A 146 10.25 -11.53 21.37
C LEU A 146 10.71 -11.71 22.82
N LYS A 147 10.64 -12.95 23.34
CA LYS A 147 11.09 -13.29 24.70
C LYS A 147 12.57 -13.66 24.75
N GLU A 148 13.05 -14.30 23.70
CA GLU A 148 14.42 -14.79 23.57
C GLU A 148 14.99 -14.38 22.22
N TRP A 149 16.30 -14.19 22.16
CA TRP A 149 16.95 -13.78 20.92
C TRP A 149 16.89 -14.92 19.89
N SER A 150 16.53 -14.56 18.66
CA SER A 150 16.54 -15.47 17.51
C SER A 150 17.44 -14.89 16.41
N LEU A 151 18.40 -15.70 15.96
CA LEU A 151 19.28 -15.35 14.86
C LEU A 151 18.50 -15.09 13.56
N GLU A 152 17.49 -15.92 13.30
CA GLU A 152 16.62 -15.80 12.14
C GLU A 152 15.87 -14.46 12.16
N VAL A 153 15.26 -14.11 13.30
CA VAL A 153 14.56 -12.84 13.47
C VAL A 153 15.53 -11.67 13.30
N TRP A 154 16.71 -11.73 13.94
CA TRP A 154 17.74 -10.70 13.82
C TRP A 154 18.12 -10.42 12.36
N ILE A 155 18.52 -11.46 11.62
CA ILE A 155 18.97 -11.32 10.22
C ILE A 155 17.81 -10.85 9.33
N THR A 156 16.58 -11.26 9.64
CA THR A 156 15.42 -10.89 8.83
C THR A 156 15.09 -9.41 8.95
N ILE A 157 15.23 -8.81 10.13
CA ILE A 157 14.65 -7.48 10.40
C ILE A 157 15.67 -6.36 10.62
N ILE A 158 16.90 -6.66 11.03
CA ILE A 158 17.92 -5.63 11.31
C ILE A 158 18.73 -5.38 10.05
N ASP A 159 18.92 -4.10 9.73
CA ASP A 159 19.91 -3.65 8.77
C ASP A 159 21.28 -3.53 9.47
N HIS A 160 21.38 -2.63 10.44
CA HIS A 160 22.57 -2.48 11.28
C HIS A 160 22.24 -1.86 12.65
N ALA A 161 23.22 -1.88 13.56
CA ALA A 161 23.13 -1.24 14.87
C ALA A 161 24.27 -0.24 15.07
N ILE A 162 23.97 0.88 15.71
CA ILE A 162 24.91 1.96 16.04
C ILE A 162 25.10 1.99 17.55
N VAL A 163 26.35 1.88 18.00
CA VAL A 163 26.74 1.97 19.41
C VAL A 163 27.28 3.36 19.71
N TYR A 164 26.72 4.02 20.70
CA TYR A 164 27.16 5.34 21.16
C TYR A 164 28.20 5.24 22.27
N SER A 165 28.91 6.34 22.54
CA SER A 165 29.94 6.42 23.59
C SER A 165 29.37 6.24 25.01
N ASP A 166 28.09 6.52 25.20
CA ASP A 166 27.35 6.29 26.46
C ASP A 166 26.86 4.84 26.62
N GLY A 167 27.17 3.95 25.66
CA GLY A 167 26.76 2.55 25.67
C GLY A 167 25.35 2.29 25.15
N LYS A 168 24.59 3.32 24.79
CA LYS A 168 23.28 3.15 24.16
C LYS A 168 23.42 2.57 22.76
N MET A 169 22.41 1.85 22.32
CA MET A 169 22.37 1.21 21.01
C MET A 169 21.17 1.72 20.22
N LYS A 170 21.38 2.13 18.97
CA LYS A 170 20.30 2.42 18.02
C LYS A 170 20.26 1.32 16.98
N PHE A 171 19.12 0.66 16.88
CA PHE A 171 18.85 -0.36 15.88
C PHE A 171 18.14 0.27 14.69
N ILE A 172 18.70 0.04 13.51
CA ILE A 172 18.12 0.41 12.23
C ILE A 172 17.51 -0.86 11.64
N PHE A 173 16.19 -0.86 11.48
CA PHE A 173 15.47 -1.99 10.91
C PHE A 173 15.45 -1.88 9.38
N LYS A 174 15.37 -3.01 8.69
CA LYS A 174 15.23 -3.05 7.22
C LYS A 174 13.94 -2.38 6.73
N SER A 175 12.96 -2.18 7.61
CA SER A 175 11.76 -1.37 7.33
C SER A 175 12.07 0.14 7.23
N GLY A 176 13.24 0.58 7.67
CA GLY A 176 13.61 1.98 7.86
C GLY A 176 13.27 2.53 9.25
N ASP A 177 12.60 1.75 10.11
CA ASP A 177 12.37 2.16 11.49
C ASP A 177 13.67 2.27 12.28
N GLU A 178 13.70 3.23 13.20
CA GLU A 178 14.85 3.49 14.05
C GLU A 178 14.43 3.44 15.52
N ILE A 179 15.12 2.63 16.33
CA ILE A 179 14.82 2.51 17.76
C ILE A 179 16.12 2.58 18.55
N LYS A 180 16.16 3.54 19.48
CA LYS A 180 17.26 3.70 20.43
C LYS A 180 16.88 3.10 21.78
N VAL A 181 17.77 2.28 22.33
CA VAL A 181 17.69 1.63 23.64
C VAL A 181 18.93 1.90 24.48
#